data_AF-A0A2P7QW51-F1
#
_entry.id   AF-A0A2P7QW51-F1
#
_cell.length_a   1.000
_cell.length_b   1.000
_cell.length_c   1.000
_cell.angle_alpha   90.00
_cell.angle_beta   90.00
_cell.angle_gamma   90.00
#
_symmetry.space_group_name_H-M   'P 1'
#
loop_
_entity.id
_entity.type
_entity.pdbx_description
1 polymer ?
#
loop_
_entity_poly.entity_id
_entity_poly.type
_entity_poly.pdbx_seq_one_letter_code
_entity_poly.pdbx_strand_id
1 'polypeptide(L)'
;MASLRALALAALVLGEIPARADPGEAPMLRWRPQIAAAANRFGVPERWIERVIWAESRGRTRIDGRPTTSRAGAMGLMQLMPGTWAEMRSAHGLGADPHDPGDNILAGTAYLRAMYERFGYPGLFAAYNAGPARYAAHLKSGGSLPAETRFYLAAVTGRGPAVPQAGGAGTATTGPVSGPPSLFAVHRPPAAGHASGSGSAAVADPLFSLRKDP
;
A
#
# COMPACT_ATOMS: atom_id res chain seq x y z
N MET A 1 1.63 -0.33 78.39
CA MET A 1 2.78 0.13 77.56
C MET A 1 2.74 -0.70 76.28
N ALA A 2 1.99 -0.26 75.27
CA ALA A 2 2.48 0.57 74.15
C ALA A 2 3.45 -0.18 73.22
N SER A 3 2.91 -0.56 72.05
CA SER A 3 3.50 -0.49 70.69
C SER A 3 4.78 -1.26 70.32
N LEU A 4 4.69 -2.09 69.27
CA LEU A 4 5.25 -1.73 67.96
C LEU A 4 4.58 -2.52 66.81
N ARG A 5 4.10 -1.78 65.81
CA ARG A 5 3.62 -2.26 64.50
C ARG A 5 4.75 -2.13 63.47
N ALA A 6 4.56 -2.85 62.36
CA ALA A 6 5.07 -2.58 61.01
C ALA A 6 6.51 -3.06 60.74
N LEU A 7 6.92 -3.48 59.54
CA LEU A 7 6.30 -3.42 58.21
C LEU A 7 7.05 -4.44 57.34
N ALA A 8 6.37 -5.38 56.68
CA ALA A 8 6.98 -6.17 55.61
C ALA A 8 6.91 -5.34 54.32
N LEU A 9 8.07 -4.87 53.84
CA LEU A 9 8.15 -4.19 52.55
C LEU A 9 8.10 -5.23 51.44
N ALA A 10 6.93 -5.42 50.83
CA ALA A 10 6.81 -6.12 49.55
C ALA A 10 7.24 -5.16 48.44
N ALA A 11 8.46 -5.32 47.94
CA ALA A 11 8.91 -4.62 46.75
C ALA A 11 8.22 -5.23 45.52
N LEU A 12 7.12 -4.61 45.08
CA LEU A 12 6.46 -4.92 43.83
C LEU A 12 7.34 -4.36 42.69
N VAL A 13 8.23 -5.19 42.15
CA VAL A 13 8.94 -4.86 40.91
C VAL A 13 7.94 -5.01 39.77
N LEU A 14 7.32 -3.91 39.34
CA LEU A 14 6.69 -3.84 38.03
C LEU A 14 7.81 -3.88 36.99
N GLY A 15 8.16 -5.09 36.56
CA GLY A 15 8.91 -5.28 35.33
C GLY A 15 7.99 -4.91 34.17
N GLU A 16 8.20 -3.75 33.55
CA GLU A 16 7.65 -3.49 32.23
C GLU A 16 8.22 -4.55 31.28
N ILE A 17 7.40 -5.54 30.92
CA ILE A 17 7.75 -6.46 29.85
C ILE A 17 7.74 -5.63 28.58
N PRO A 18 8.88 -5.38 27.91
CA PRO A 18 8.84 -4.70 26.63
C PRO A 18 8.00 -5.58 25.71
N ALA A 19 6.92 -4.99 25.17
CA ALA A 19 6.15 -5.60 24.10
C ALA A 19 7.16 -6.09 23.07
N ARG A 20 7.23 -7.41 22.88
CA ARG A 20 8.19 -8.04 21.97
C ARG A 20 7.80 -7.58 20.58
N ALA A 21 8.48 -6.53 20.08
CA ALA A 21 8.32 -6.06 18.71
C ALA A 21 8.42 -7.29 17.80
N ASP A 22 7.42 -7.49 16.94
CA ASP A 22 7.50 -8.54 15.94
C ASP A 22 8.80 -8.28 15.14
N PRO A 23 9.69 -9.25 14.94
CA PRO A 23 10.90 -9.07 14.14
C PRO A 23 10.62 -8.43 12.76
N GLY A 24 9.39 -8.56 12.26
CA GLY A 24 8.89 -7.88 11.08
C GLY A 24 8.63 -6.36 11.20
N GLU A 25 8.32 -5.86 12.38
CA GLU A 25 8.04 -4.44 12.61
C GLU A 25 9.30 -3.59 12.55
N ALA A 26 10.42 -4.08 13.09
CA ALA A 26 11.65 -3.30 13.19
C ALA A 26 12.17 -2.77 11.84
N PRO A 27 12.17 -3.55 10.74
CA PRO A 27 12.46 -3.03 9.41
C PRO A 27 11.43 -2.01 8.91
N MET A 28 10.14 -2.16 9.26
CA MET A 28 9.07 -1.32 8.73
C MET A 28 9.00 0.06 9.40
N LEU A 29 9.28 0.14 10.71
CA LEU A 29 9.33 1.39 11.46
C LEU A 29 10.29 2.42 10.84
N ARG A 30 11.42 1.96 10.29
CA ARG A 30 12.42 2.79 9.61
C ARG A 30 11.85 3.60 8.44
N TRP A 31 10.84 3.05 7.74
CA TRP A 31 10.35 3.61 6.48
C TRP A 31 9.12 4.52 6.65
N ARG A 32 8.60 4.67 7.88
CA ARG A 32 7.40 5.48 8.16
C ARG A 32 7.50 6.91 7.61
N PRO A 33 8.63 7.64 7.72
CA PRO A 33 8.73 8.98 7.14
C PRO A 33 8.56 8.99 5.62
N GLN A 34 9.17 8.03 4.91
CA GLN A 34 9.08 7.88 3.46
C GLN A 34 7.66 7.45 3.04
N ILE A 35 7.05 6.55 3.79
CA ILE A 35 5.67 6.10 3.59
C ILE A 35 4.70 7.27 3.76
N ALA A 36 4.82 8.06 4.82
CA ALA A 36 3.98 9.23 5.06
C ALA A 36 4.15 10.30 3.95
N ALA A 37 5.39 10.55 3.53
CA ALA A 37 5.67 11.47 2.42
C ALA A 37 5.02 11.00 1.10
N ALA A 38 5.14 9.72 0.77
CA ALA A 38 4.54 9.15 -0.43
C ALA A 38 3.00 9.11 -0.35
N ALA A 39 2.45 8.74 0.81
CA ALA A 39 1.02 8.76 1.07
C ALA A 39 0.41 10.14 0.85
N ASN A 40 1.05 11.17 1.40
CA ASN A 40 0.64 12.57 1.22
C ASN A 40 0.71 12.97 -0.26
N ARG A 41 1.86 12.71 -0.92
CA ARG A 41 2.09 13.11 -2.32
C ARG A 41 1.06 12.52 -3.29
N PHE A 42 0.65 11.27 -3.09
CA PHE A 42 -0.19 10.54 -4.05
C PHE A 42 -1.61 10.27 -3.58
N GLY A 43 -1.99 10.70 -2.36
CA GLY A 43 -3.32 10.46 -1.82
C GLY A 43 -3.65 8.97 -1.64
N VAL A 44 -2.65 8.18 -1.22
CA VAL A 44 -2.78 6.74 -0.96
C VAL A 44 -2.71 6.50 0.55
N PRO A 45 -3.60 5.69 1.15
CA PRO A 45 -3.51 5.40 2.58
C PRO A 45 -2.16 4.75 2.97
N GLU A 46 -1.50 5.26 4.01
CA GLU A 46 -0.22 4.70 4.52
C GLU A 46 -0.30 3.18 4.74
N ARG A 47 -1.40 2.73 5.36
CA ARG A 47 -1.67 1.30 5.59
C ARG A 47 -1.66 0.44 4.32
N TRP A 48 -1.98 1.00 3.14
CA TRP A 48 -1.92 0.25 1.88
C TRP A 48 -0.47 0.09 1.43
N ILE A 49 0.33 1.16 1.55
CA ILE A 49 1.75 1.17 1.23
C ILE A 49 2.50 0.19 2.15
N GLU A 50 2.22 0.23 3.47
CA GLU A 50 2.80 -0.68 4.46
C GLU A 50 2.50 -2.15 4.11
N ARG A 51 1.25 -2.47 3.76
CA ARG A 51 0.86 -3.84 3.39
C ARG A 51 1.56 -4.31 2.11
N VAL A 52 1.73 -3.44 1.13
CA VAL A 52 2.48 -3.77 -0.09
C VAL A 52 3.94 -4.00 0.26
N ILE A 53 4.63 -3.10 0.97
CA ILE A 53 6.04 -3.30 1.33
C ILE A 53 6.23 -4.58 2.16
N TRP A 54 5.31 -4.86 3.08
CA TRP A 54 5.32 -6.07 3.88
C TRP A 54 5.23 -7.34 3.01
N ALA A 55 4.26 -7.38 2.09
CA ALA A 55 4.06 -8.50 1.19
C ALA A 55 5.24 -8.70 0.22
N GLU A 56 5.81 -7.60 -0.28
CA GLU A 56 6.83 -7.61 -1.33
C GLU A 56 8.24 -7.90 -0.80
N SER A 57 8.67 -7.25 0.29
CA SER A 57 10.05 -7.32 0.78
C SER A 57 10.17 -7.61 2.28
N ARG A 58 9.06 -7.54 3.02
CA ARG A 58 9.04 -7.49 4.50
C ARG A 58 9.85 -6.30 5.06
N GLY A 59 9.91 -5.20 4.31
CA GLY A 59 10.67 -4.00 4.69
C GLY A 59 12.19 -4.14 4.57
N ARG A 60 12.69 -5.18 3.90
CA ARG A 60 14.13 -5.46 3.77
C ARG A 60 14.68 -4.89 2.47
N THR A 61 15.71 -4.05 2.57
CA THR A 61 16.46 -3.52 1.41
C THR A 61 17.58 -4.45 0.96
N ARG A 62 17.96 -5.44 1.79
CA ARG A 62 18.94 -6.46 1.45
C ARG A 62 18.51 -7.85 1.90
N ILE A 63 18.89 -8.85 1.11
CA ILE A 63 18.78 -10.29 1.42
C ILE A 63 20.16 -10.89 1.10
N ASP A 64 20.74 -11.62 2.06
CA ASP A 64 22.07 -12.24 1.94
C ASP A 64 23.16 -11.25 1.48
N GLY A 65 23.13 -10.03 2.04
CA GLY A 65 24.08 -8.94 1.74
C GLY A 65 23.83 -8.22 0.40
N ARG A 66 22.94 -8.73 -0.45
CA ARG A 66 22.62 -8.17 -1.78
C ARG A 66 21.39 -7.29 -1.73
N PRO A 67 21.25 -6.28 -2.62
CA PRO A 67 20.01 -5.53 -2.76
C PRO A 67 18.81 -6.48 -2.99
N THR A 68 17.66 -6.15 -2.39
CA THR A 68 16.46 -6.96 -2.53
C THR A 68 15.96 -6.94 -3.97
N THR A 69 16.18 -8.06 -4.67
CA THR A 69 15.76 -8.27 -6.05
C THR A 69 15.17 -9.67 -6.21
N SER A 70 13.98 -9.79 -6.81
CA SER A 70 13.37 -11.09 -7.07
C SER A 70 14.08 -11.84 -8.20
N ARG A 71 13.79 -13.15 -8.35
CA ARG A 71 14.26 -13.94 -9.50
C ARG A 71 13.78 -13.41 -10.85
N ALA A 72 12.64 -12.73 -10.88
CA ALA A 72 12.09 -12.10 -12.08
C ALA A 72 12.66 -10.69 -12.33
N GLY A 73 13.49 -10.17 -11.42
CA GLY A 73 14.10 -8.85 -11.55
C GLY A 73 13.30 -7.70 -10.92
N ALA A 74 12.32 -7.99 -10.05
CA ALA A 74 11.60 -6.96 -9.30
C ALA A 74 12.51 -6.36 -8.21
N MET A 75 12.51 -5.03 -8.04
CA MET A 75 13.56 -4.31 -7.30
C MET A 75 13.02 -3.52 -6.09
N GLY A 76 13.78 -3.55 -5.00
CA GLY A 76 13.61 -2.66 -3.85
C GLY A 76 12.46 -3.06 -2.91
N LEU A 77 12.04 -2.12 -2.06
CA LEU A 77 11.06 -2.37 -1.00
C LEU A 77 9.66 -2.74 -1.51
N MET A 78 9.23 -2.10 -2.61
CA MET A 78 7.92 -2.29 -3.24
C MET A 78 7.99 -3.16 -4.50
N GLN A 79 9.14 -3.83 -4.74
CA GLN A 79 9.36 -4.84 -5.79
C GLN A 79 8.85 -4.39 -7.17
N LEU A 80 9.32 -3.23 -7.64
CA LEU A 80 8.95 -2.74 -8.97
C LEU A 80 9.71 -3.50 -10.06
N MET A 81 8.99 -3.90 -11.12
CA MET A 81 9.62 -4.41 -12.33
C MET A 81 10.39 -3.29 -13.05
N PRO A 82 11.48 -3.60 -13.78
CA PRO A 82 12.33 -2.57 -14.39
C PRO A 82 11.61 -1.59 -15.31
N GLY A 83 10.64 -2.07 -16.10
CA GLY A 83 9.80 -1.20 -16.95
C GLY A 83 8.96 -0.22 -16.12
N THR A 84 8.27 -0.73 -15.10
CA THR A 84 7.48 0.10 -14.18
C THR A 84 8.35 1.11 -13.43
N TRP A 85 9.53 0.71 -12.96
CA TRP A 85 10.48 1.65 -12.36
C TRP A 85 10.87 2.76 -13.34
N ALA A 86 11.23 2.42 -14.58
CA ALA A 86 11.62 3.37 -15.60
C ALA A 86 10.52 4.41 -15.90
N GLU A 87 9.28 3.95 -16.01
CA GLU A 87 8.10 4.81 -16.21
C GLU A 87 7.90 5.74 -15.01
N MET A 88 7.85 5.20 -13.78
CA MET A 88 7.56 5.98 -12.58
C MET A 88 8.68 6.98 -12.27
N ARG A 89 9.96 6.60 -12.43
CA ARG A 89 11.07 7.54 -12.20
C ARG A 89 11.05 8.70 -13.18
N SER A 90 10.71 8.44 -14.45
CA SER A 90 10.60 9.48 -15.47
C SER A 90 9.44 10.42 -15.15
N ALA A 91 8.26 9.87 -14.85
CA ALA A 91 7.06 10.64 -14.57
C ALA A 91 7.14 11.50 -13.29
N HIS A 92 7.94 11.06 -12.29
CA HIS A 92 7.98 11.70 -10.97
C HIS A 92 9.32 12.33 -10.60
N GLY A 93 10.29 12.36 -11.53
CA GLY A 93 11.60 13.00 -11.35
C GLY A 93 12.46 12.32 -10.30
N LEU A 94 12.47 10.98 -10.27
CA LEU A 94 13.20 10.20 -9.28
C LEU A 94 14.63 9.87 -9.73
N GLY A 95 15.46 9.46 -8.78
CA GLY A 95 16.85 9.07 -9.01
C GLY A 95 17.03 7.87 -9.94
N ALA A 96 18.29 7.50 -10.16
CA ALA A 96 18.65 6.39 -11.03
C ALA A 96 18.60 5.03 -10.33
N ASP A 97 18.77 4.99 -9.01
CA ASP A 97 18.88 3.75 -8.24
C ASP A 97 17.50 3.20 -7.83
N PRO A 98 17.03 2.08 -8.41
CA PRO A 98 15.76 1.45 -8.01
C PRO A 98 15.78 0.85 -6.60
N HIS A 99 16.96 0.72 -5.99
CA HIS A 99 17.13 0.21 -4.63
C HIS A 99 17.24 1.32 -3.59
N ASP A 100 17.23 2.60 -3.99
CA ASP A 100 17.05 3.69 -3.03
C ASP A 100 15.66 3.54 -2.36
N PRO A 101 15.60 3.42 -1.02
CA PRO A 101 14.34 3.17 -0.33
C PRO A 101 13.31 4.28 -0.53
N GLY A 102 13.75 5.55 -0.56
CA GLY A 102 12.85 6.69 -0.68
C GLY A 102 12.22 6.75 -2.07
N ASP A 103 13.06 6.66 -3.10
CA ASP A 103 12.58 6.69 -4.48
C ASP A 103 11.77 5.45 -4.84
N ASN A 104 12.14 4.27 -4.33
CA ASN A 104 11.37 3.05 -4.56
C ASN A 104 9.97 3.10 -3.92
N ILE A 105 9.86 3.67 -2.70
CA ILE A 105 8.57 3.88 -2.04
C ILE A 105 7.72 4.92 -2.80
N LEU A 106 8.33 6.01 -3.27
CA LEU A 106 7.65 7.02 -4.07
C LEU A 106 7.12 6.44 -5.39
N ALA A 107 7.99 5.73 -6.13
CA ALA A 107 7.62 5.08 -7.38
C ALA A 107 6.53 4.02 -7.19
N GLY A 108 6.66 3.18 -6.16
CA GLY A 108 5.69 2.13 -5.87
C GLY A 108 4.34 2.69 -5.45
N THR A 109 4.33 3.77 -4.67
CA THR A 109 3.09 4.44 -4.27
C THR A 109 2.41 5.13 -5.45
N ALA A 110 3.17 5.78 -6.34
CA ALA A 110 2.65 6.34 -7.57
C ALA A 110 2.00 5.27 -8.46
N TYR A 111 2.69 4.14 -8.64
CA TYR A 111 2.16 3.02 -9.41
C TYR A 111 0.90 2.43 -8.75
N LEU A 112 0.89 2.29 -7.42
CA LEU A 112 -0.28 1.84 -6.67
C LEU A 112 -1.47 2.79 -6.83
N ARG A 113 -1.22 4.11 -6.86
CA ARG A 113 -2.25 5.12 -7.15
C ARG A 113 -2.82 4.96 -8.56
N ALA A 114 -1.97 4.78 -9.56
CA ALA A 114 -2.42 4.53 -10.94
C ALA A 114 -3.28 3.25 -11.05
N MET A 115 -2.92 2.19 -10.30
CA MET A 115 -3.74 0.98 -10.24
C MET A 115 -5.08 1.21 -9.54
N TYR A 116 -5.13 2.05 -8.50
CA TYR A 116 -6.37 2.44 -7.84
C TYR A 116 -7.30 3.21 -8.78
N GLU A 117 -6.78 4.17 -9.54
CA GLU A 117 -7.58 4.94 -10.49
C GLU A 117 -8.17 4.05 -11.58
N ARG A 118 -7.42 3.05 -12.03
CA ARG A 118 -7.85 2.16 -13.11
C ARG A 118 -8.76 1.02 -12.66
N PHE A 119 -8.56 0.46 -11.47
CA PHE A 119 -9.20 -0.78 -11.05
C PHE A 119 -9.94 -0.70 -9.71
N GLY A 120 -9.85 0.42 -9.00
CA GLY A 120 -10.48 0.61 -7.70
C GLY A 120 -10.00 -0.37 -6.62
N TYR A 121 -10.70 -0.40 -5.48
CA TYR A 121 -10.46 -1.38 -4.41
C TYR A 121 -11.43 -2.56 -4.53
N PRO A 122 -10.97 -3.82 -4.38
CA PRO A 122 -9.60 -4.26 -4.11
C PRO A 122 -8.74 -4.50 -5.37
N GLY A 123 -9.25 -4.18 -6.56
CA GLY A 123 -8.62 -4.51 -7.85
C GLY A 123 -7.20 -3.95 -8.04
N LEU A 124 -6.88 -2.81 -7.41
CA LEU A 124 -5.55 -2.21 -7.47
C LEU A 124 -4.44 -3.19 -7.08
N PHE A 125 -4.66 -3.99 -6.03
CA PHE A 125 -3.65 -4.90 -5.50
C PHE A 125 -3.44 -6.10 -6.42
N ALA A 126 -4.52 -6.58 -7.03
CA ALA A 126 -4.45 -7.64 -8.02
C ALA A 126 -3.68 -7.17 -9.26
N ALA A 127 -3.97 -5.96 -9.74
CA ALA A 127 -3.30 -5.38 -10.88
C ALA A 127 -1.82 -5.06 -10.61
N TYR A 128 -1.50 -4.59 -9.40
CA TYR A 128 -0.14 -4.32 -8.97
C TYR A 128 0.72 -5.60 -9.04
N ASN A 129 0.22 -6.70 -8.45
CA ASN A 129 0.93 -7.98 -8.39
C ASN A 129 0.95 -8.74 -9.73
N ALA A 130 -0.20 -8.84 -10.40
CA ALA A 130 -0.37 -9.70 -11.58
C ALA A 130 -0.01 -8.99 -12.90
N GLY A 131 0.10 -7.67 -12.86
CA GLY A 131 0.18 -6.77 -14.00
C GLY A 131 -1.21 -6.31 -14.48
N PRO A 132 -1.35 -5.03 -14.90
CA PRO A 132 -2.64 -4.43 -15.23
C PRO A 132 -3.29 -5.07 -16.46
N ALA A 133 -2.51 -5.48 -17.46
CA ALA A 133 -3.02 -6.16 -18.64
C ALA A 133 -3.64 -7.52 -18.30
N ARG A 134 -2.99 -8.28 -17.41
CA ARG A 134 -3.49 -9.59 -16.96
C ARG A 134 -4.76 -9.43 -16.14
N TYR A 135 -4.80 -8.47 -15.22
CA TYR A 135 -5.99 -8.21 -14.42
C TYR A 135 -7.17 -7.69 -15.28
N ALA A 136 -6.91 -6.82 -16.26
CA ALA A 136 -7.93 -6.38 -17.20
C ALA A 136 -8.48 -7.55 -18.05
N ALA A 137 -7.62 -8.49 -18.48
CA ALA A 137 -8.05 -9.69 -19.20
C ALA A 137 -8.90 -10.63 -18.31
N HIS A 138 -8.56 -10.73 -17.02
CA HIS A 138 -9.36 -11.44 -16.02
C HIS A 138 -10.77 -10.83 -15.90
N LEU A 139 -10.89 -9.51 -15.77
CA LEU A 139 -12.19 -8.83 -15.69
C LEU A 139 -13.06 -9.04 -16.94
N LYS A 140 -12.44 -9.19 -18.11
CA LYS A 140 -13.16 -9.42 -19.38
C LYS A 140 -13.60 -10.87 -19.56
N SER A 141 -12.73 -11.83 -19.22
CA SER A 141 -12.98 -13.25 -19.51
C SER A 141 -13.66 -14.00 -18.36
N GLY A 142 -13.62 -13.49 -17.14
CA GLY A 142 -14.05 -14.21 -15.93
C GLY A 142 -13.16 -15.41 -15.57
N GLY A 143 -12.07 -15.65 -16.30
CA GLY A 143 -11.12 -16.73 -16.01
C GLY A 143 -10.45 -16.55 -14.65
N SER A 144 -9.92 -17.59 -14.03
CA SER A 144 -9.32 -17.46 -12.68
C SER A 144 -8.00 -16.67 -12.69
N LEU A 145 -7.77 -15.86 -11.65
CA LEU A 145 -6.45 -15.29 -11.38
C LEU A 145 -5.45 -16.38 -10.96
N PRO A 146 -4.14 -16.17 -11.20
CA PRO A 146 -3.09 -17.05 -10.65
C PRO A 146 -3.26 -17.24 -9.14
N ALA A 147 -2.93 -18.43 -8.65
CA ALA A 147 -3.01 -18.74 -7.22
C ALA A 147 -2.20 -17.73 -6.38
N GLU A 148 -1.00 -17.37 -6.84
CA GLU A 148 -0.14 -16.36 -6.23
C GLU A 148 -0.87 -15.03 -6.01
N THR A 149 -1.54 -14.50 -7.03
CA THR A 149 -2.29 -13.24 -6.93
C THR A 149 -3.46 -13.33 -5.96
N ARG A 150 -4.12 -14.49 -5.87
CA ARG A 150 -5.20 -14.70 -4.88
C ARG A 150 -4.65 -14.71 -3.45
N PHE A 151 -3.51 -15.36 -3.22
CA PHE A 151 -2.82 -15.34 -1.92
C PHE A 151 -2.33 -13.93 -1.56
N TYR A 152 -1.79 -13.21 -2.55
CA TYR A 152 -1.39 -11.82 -2.40
C TYR A 152 -2.56 -10.94 -1.96
N LEU A 153 -3.71 -11.04 -2.65
CA LEU A 153 -4.92 -10.33 -2.28
C LEU A 153 -5.34 -10.64 -0.84
N ALA A 154 -5.38 -11.92 -0.46
CA ALA A 154 -5.72 -12.31 0.91
C ALA A 154 -4.78 -11.66 1.95
N ALA A 155 -3.48 -11.55 1.65
CA ALA A 155 -2.50 -10.91 2.53
C ALA A 155 -2.69 -9.39 2.64
N VAL A 156 -2.97 -8.69 1.54
CA VAL A 156 -3.05 -7.21 1.52
C VAL A 156 -4.45 -6.64 1.74
N THR A 157 -5.51 -7.41 1.52
CA THR A 157 -6.90 -6.99 1.82
C THR A 157 -7.43 -7.60 3.11
N GLY A 158 -6.84 -8.70 3.57
CA GLY A 158 -7.20 -9.34 4.84
C GLY A 158 -6.89 -8.47 6.05
N ARG A 159 -7.18 -9.02 7.24
CA ARG A 159 -6.70 -8.49 8.53
C ARG A 159 -5.18 -8.69 8.55
N GLY A 160 -4.46 -7.82 7.84
CA GLY A 160 -2.99 -7.81 7.83
C GLY A 160 -2.45 -7.68 9.26
N PRO A 161 -1.14 -7.89 9.48
CA PRO A 161 -0.54 -7.71 10.80
C PRO A 161 -0.98 -6.36 11.35
N ALA A 162 -1.55 -6.37 12.56
CA ALA A 162 -1.95 -5.15 13.24
C ALA A 162 -0.69 -4.34 13.47
N VAL A 163 -0.44 -3.31 12.63
CA VAL A 163 0.58 -2.31 12.92
C VAL A 163 0.08 -1.56 14.16
N PRO A 164 0.73 -1.71 15.33
CA PRO A 164 0.29 -1.02 16.53
C PRO A 164 0.52 0.47 16.31
N GLN A 165 -0.56 1.25 16.31
CA GLN A 165 -0.43 2.70 16.37
C GLN A 165 0.21 3.07 17.71
N ALA A 166 1.36 3.74 17.66
CA ALA A 166 1.99 4.28 18.84
C ALA A 166 1.09 5.39 19.44
N GLY A 167 0.48 5.07 20.59
CA GLY A 167 0.08 6.01 21.64
C GLY A 167 -0.80 7.19 21.24
N GLY A 168 -2.11 6.99 21.27
CA GLY A 168 -3.10 8.07 21.42
C GLY A 168 -3.92 7.84 22.69
N ALA A 169 -3.42 8.32 23.82
CA ALA A 169 -4.24 8.46 25.02
C ALA A 169 -5.26 9.58 24.76
N GLY A 170 -6.51 9.18 24.54
CA GLY A 170 -7.63 10.08 24.33
C GLY A 170 -8.94 9.34 24.56
N THR A 171 -9.41 9.36 25.79
CA THR A 171 -10.78 9.02 26.17
C THR A 171 -11.76 9.87 25.35
N ALA A 172 -12.54 9.24 24.45
CA ALA A 172 -13.73 9.84 23.89
C ALA A 172 -14.76 8.77 23.49
N THR A 173 -15.72 8.59 24.38
CA THR A 173 -17.14 8.27 24.18
C THR A 173 -17.60 7.84 22.79
N THR A 174 -18.17 6.64 22.76
CA THR A 174 -19.04 6.07 21.72
C THR A 174 -20.11 7.07 21.26
N GLY A 175 -20.06 7.45 19.98
CA GLY A 175 -21.12 8.16 19.26
C GLY A 175 -21.05 7.79 17.77
N PRO A 176 -22.17 7.80 17.02
CA PRO A 176 -22.18 7.35 15.64
C PRO A 176 -21.50 8.42 14.77
N VAL A 177 -20.28 8.13 14.33
CA VAL A 177 -19.54 9.06 13.47
C VAL A 177 -20.04 8.91 12.04
N SER A 178 -20.90 9.84 11.64
CA SER A 178 -21.17 10.18 10.25
C SER A 178 -19.85 10.32 9.49
N GLY A 179 -19.73 9.65 8.35
CA GLY A 179 -18.55 9.74 7.49
C GLY A 179 -18.27 11.17 7.01
N PRO A 180 -17.01 11.49 6.65
CA PRO A 180 -16.67 12.81 6.14
C PRO A 180 -17.43 13.11 4.83
N PRO A 181 -17.82 14.37 4.58
CA PRO A 181 -18.54 14.72 3.36
C PRO A 181 -17.67 14.47 2.13
N SER A 182 -18.21 13.67 1.20
CA SER A 182 -17.69 13.50 -0.16
C SER A 182 -17.64 14.87 -0.85
N LEU A 183 -16.46 15.47 -0.97
CA LEU A 183 -16.25 16.76 -1.65
C LEU A 183 -16.24 16.67 -3.18
N PHE A 184 -16.69 15.58 -3.78
CA PHE A 184 -16.85 15.46 -5.23
C PHE A 184 -18.14 14.73 -5.60
N ALA A 185 -19.26 15.44 -5.47
CA ALA A 185 -20.49 15.13 -6.17
C ALA A 185 -20.77 16.27 -7.17
N VAL A 186 -20.39 16.08 -8.43
CA VAL A 186 -20.87 16.93 -9.52
C VAL A 186 -22.37 16.69 -9.64
N HIS A 187 -23.15 17.75 -9.42
CA HIS A 187 -24.58 17.77 -9.63
C HIS A 187 -24.87 17.55 -11.12
N ARG A 188 -25.59 16.47 -11.47
CA ARG A 188 -26.14 16.27 -12.82
C ARG A 188 -27.63 16.59 -12.78
N PRO A 189 -28.14 17.56 -13.54
CA PRO A 189 -29.59 17.73 -13.70
C PRO A 189 -30.16 16.62 -14.60
N PRO A 190 -31.47 16.29 -14.48
CA PRO A 190 -32.07 15.15 -15.13
C PRO A 190 -32.19 15.31 -16.65
N ALA A 191 -32.16 14.15 -17.32
CA ALA A 191 -32.16 13.98 -18.76
C ALA A 191 -33.46 14.46 -19.43
N ALA A 192 -33.30 15.07 -20.60
CA ALA A 192 -34.35 15.19 -21.60
C ALA A 192 -33.76 14.86 -22.99
N GLY A 193 -34.43 13.95 -23.70
CA GLY A 193 -34.54 14.00 -25.16
C GLY A 193 -33.45 13.34 -26.01
N HIS A 194 -33.82 12.20 -26.60
CA HIS A 194 -33.37 11.57 -27.84
C HIS A 194 -32.63 12.46 -28.87
N ALA A 195 -31.54 11.95 -29.45
CA ALA A 195 -31.34 11.85 -30.91
C ALA A 195 -30.05 11.06 -31.26
N SER A 196 -30.16 10.25 -32.31
CA SER A 196 -29.12 9.44 -32.96
C SER A 196 -27.91 10.24 -33.45
N GLY A 197 -26.72 9.63 -33.44
CA GLY A 197 -25.54 10.20 -34.11
C GLY A 197 -24.28 9.36 -33.92
N SER A 198 -23.66 9.03 -35.04
CA SER A 198 -22.52 8.13 -35.26
C SER A 198 -21.18 8.49 -34.58
N GLY A 199 -20.40 7.45 -34.27
CA GLY A 199 -19.01 7.37 -34.73
C GLY A 199 -17.89 7.81 -33.78
N SER A 200 -17.02 6.84 -33.48
CA SER A 200 -15.55 6.97 -33.36
C SER A 200 -14.92 7.75 -32.20
N ALA A 201 -14.27 7.00 -31.31
CA ALA A 201 -12.83 7.05 -31.01
C ALA A 201 -12.58 6.72 -29.53
N ALA A 202 -12.11 5.49 -29.27
CA ALA A 202 -11.60 5.10 -27.98
C ALA A 202 -10.32 5.90 -27.68
N VAL A 203 -10.37 6.76 -26.67
CA VAL A 203 -9.19 7.44 -26.13
C VAL A 203 -8.32 6.38 -25.46
N ALA A 204 -7.18 6.07 -26.08
CA ALA A 204 -6.17 5.20 -25.50
C ALA A 204 -5.45 5.93 -24.37
N ASP A 205 -5.39 5.31 -23.19
CA ASP A 205 -4.58 5.79 -22.06
C ASP A 205 -3.10 5.75 -22.45
N PRO A 206 -2.40 6.91 -22.46
CA PRO A 206 -0.99 6.97 -22.86
C PRO A 206 -0.06 6.33 -21.81
N LEU A 207 -0.57 6.00 -20.63
CA LEU A 207 0.23 5.48 -19.51
C LEU A 207 0.56 3.98 -19.63
N PHE A 208 -0.05 3.25 -20.58
CA PHE A 208 0.16 1.80 -20.73
C PHE A 208 0.27 1.32 -22.18
N SER A 209 0.59 2.23 -23.10
CA SER A 209 0.68 1.90 -24.53
C SER A 209 2.14 1.89 -24.97
N LEU A 210 2.74 0.69 -25.04
CA LEU A 210 3.94 0.25 -25.81
C LEU A 210 4.41 -1.07 -25.16
N ARG A 211 4.87 -2.12 -25.82
CA ARG A 211 5.07 -2.48 -27.22
C ARG A 211 5.24 -4.01 -27.19
N LYS A 212 4.43 -4.76 -27.94
CA LYS A 212 4.67 -6.18 -28.17
C LYS A 212 5.13 -6.28 -29.61
N ASP A 213 6.45 -6.28 -29.80
CA ASP A 213 7.07 -6.58 -31.08
C ASP A 213 7.91 -7.85 -30.92
N PRO A 214 8.09 -8.61 -32.01
CA PRO A 214 7.82 -10.05 -32.10
C PRO A 214 8.83 -10.97 -31.44
#